data_AF-A0A939IPW4-F1
#
_entry.id   AF-A0A939IPW4-F1
#
_cell.length_a   1.000
_cell.length_b   1.000
_cell.length_c   1.000
_cell.angle_alpha   90.00
_cell.angle_beta   90.00
_cell.angle_gamma   90.00
#
_symmetry.space_group_name_H-M   'P 1'
#
loop_
_entity.id
_entity.type
_entity.pdbx_description
1 polymer ?
#
loop_
_entity_poly.entity_id
_entity_poly.type
_entity_poly.pdbx_seq_one_letter_code
_entity_poly.pdbx_strand_id
1 'polypeptide(L)' 'IRIGEVEFKLDSPCSRCVFTTRDPRTGEFLGDQEPLKTLGTFRKDRSGKINFGMNLIPVNEGRLEVGMSVEVLQADKK' A
#
# COMPACT_ATOMS: atom_id res chain seq x y z
N ILE A 1 -14.04 1.95 0.64
CA ILE A 1 -14.07 2.50 -0.75
C ILE A 1 -14.72 1.48 -1.66
N ARG A 2 -15.20 1.87 -2.84
CA ARG A 2 -15.66 0.95 -3.89
C ARG A 2 -14.82 1.16 -5.14
N ILE A 3 -14.50 0.07 -5.86
CA ILE A 3 -13.85 0.11 -7.17
C ILE A 3 -14.67 -0.77 -8.11
N GLY A 4 -15.31 -0.17 -9.11
CA GLY A 4 -16.32 -0.86 -9.91
C GLY A 4 -17.48 -1.37 -9.03
N GLU A 5 -17.70 -2.68 -8.99
CA GLU A 5 -18.71 -3.34 -8.15
C GLU A 5 -18.17 -3.88 -6.82
N VAL A 6 -16.85 -3.83 -6.60
CA VAL A 6 -16.21 -4.42 -5.42
C VAL A 6 -16.04 -3.37 -4.33
N GLU A 7 -16.57 -3.64 -3.15
CA GLU A 7 -16.41 -2.83 -1.96
C GLU A 7 -15.23 -3.32 -1.11
N PHE A 8 -14.51 -2.36 -0.53
CA PHE A 8 -13.33 -2.60 0.30
C PHE A 8 -13.44 -1.90 1.65
N LYS A 9 -13.15 -2.67 2.70
CA LYS A 9 -12.82 -2.15 4.03
C LYS A 9 -11.34 -1.79 4.10
N LEU A 10 -11.04 -0.66 4.74
CA LEU A 10 -9.68 -0.24 5.04
C LEU A 10 -9.18 -1.00 6.26
N ASP A 11 -8.06 -1.72 6.14
CA ASP A 11 -7.49 -2.51 7.24
C ASP A 11 -6.38 -1.73 7.94
N SER A 12 -5.24 -1.52 7.27
CA SER A 12 -4.06 -0.96 7.91
C SER A 12 -3.08 -0.32 6.92
N PRO A 13 -2.29 0.68 7.34
CA PRO A 13 -1.13 1.14 6.56
C PRO A 13 -0.16 -0.02 6.32
N CYS A 14 0.37 -0.13 5.10
CA CYS A 14 1.24 -1.25 4.76
C CYS A 14 2.71 -0.91 5.01
N SER A 15 3.29 -1.52 6.05
CA SER A 15 4.70 -1.35 6.39
C SER A 15 5.61 -2.01 5.36
N ARG A 16 6.64 -1.29 4.92
CA ARG A 16 7.60 -1.78 3.91
C ARG A 16 8.82 -2.40 4.59
N CYS A 17 9.28 -3.51 4.02
CA CYS A 17 10.49 -4.21 4.43
C CYS A 17 11.57 -4.13 3.33
N VAL A 18 12.72 -4.73 3.61
CA VAL A 18 13.89 -4.82 2.72
C VAL A 18 13.61 -5.45 1.36
N PHE A 19 12.47 -6.11 1.17
CA PHE A 19 12.12 -6.66 -0.14
C PHE A 19 12.03 -5.58 -1.23
N THR A 20 11.69 -4.34 -0.83
CA THR A 20 11.64 -3.19 -1.76
C THR A 20 13.00 -2.69 -2.22
N THR A 21 14.11 -3.16 -1.62
CA THR A 21 15.49 -2.74 -1.95
C THR A 21 16.23 -3.75 -2.84
N ARG A 22 15.46 -4.57 -3.54
CA ARG A 22 15.91 -5.65 -4.43
C ARG A 22 15.51 -5.31 -5.86
N ASP A 23 16.36 -5.69 -6.82
CA ASP A 23 16.00 -5.61 -8.24
C ASP A 23 14.82 -6.58 -8.51
N PRO A 24 13.69 -6.11 -9.07
CA PRO A 24 12.52 -6.98 -9.29
C PRO A 24 12.71 -8.07 -10.34
N ARG A 25 13.70 -7.95 -11.24
CA ARG A 25 14.01 -8.90 -12.31
C ARG A 25 15.02 -9.95 -11.84
N THR A 26 16.03 -9.55 -11.08
CA THR A 26 17.14 -10.43 -10.67
C THR A 26 17.07 -10.90 -9.21
N GLY A 27 16.37 -10.16 -8.34
CA GLY A 27 16.35 -10.39 -6.90
C GLY A 27 17.63 -9.96 -6.17
N GLU A 28 18.59 -9.36 -6.89
CA GLU A 28 19.83 -8.87 -6.30
C GLU A 28 19.58 -7.65 -5.43
N PHE A 29 20.41 -7.47 -4.40
CA PHE A 29 20.33 -6.31 -3.53
C PHE A 29 20.94 -5.09 -4.23
N LEU A 30 20.22 -3.96 -4.24
CA LEU A 30 20.64 -2.75 -4.95
C LEU A 30 21.78 -1.98 -4.27
N GLY A 31 22.13 -2.32 -3.02
CA GLY A 31 23.32 -1.80 -2.34
C GLY A 31 23.12 -0.53 -1.52
N ASP A 32 22.08 0.26 -1.77
CA ASP A 32 21.88 1.60 -1.21
C ASP A 32 20.72 1.71 -0.21
N GLN A 33 19.98 0.62 0.01
CA GLN A 33 18.76 0.55 0.81
C GLN A 33 17.61 1.44 0.30
N GLU A 34 17.66 1.92 -0.94
CA GLU A 34 16.54 2.63 -1.54
C GLU A 34 15.46 1.63 -2.01
N PRO A 35 14.16 1.97 -1.90
CA PRO A 35 13.60 3.28 -1.52
C PRO A 35 13.36 3.47 -0.01
N LEU A 36 13.75 2.51 0.85
CA LEU A 36 13.43 2.58 2.29
C LEU A 36 14.10 3.75 2.99
N LYS A 37 15.35 4.06 2.62
CA LYS A 37 16.07 5.20 3.18
C LYS A 37 15.33 6.52 2.90
N THR A 38 14.91 6.75 1.65
CA THR A 38 14.11 7.94 1.30
C THR A 38 12.75 7.95 2.00
N LEU A 39 11.98 6.84 1.94
CA LEU A 39 10.68 6.74 2.61
C LEU A 39 10.79 6.95 4.12
N GLY A 40 11.89 6.51 4.74
CA GLY A 40 12.15 6.67 6.16
C GLY A 40 12.22 8.11 6.64
N THR A 41 12.42 9.08 5.74
CA THR A 41 12.49 10.51 6.08
C THR A 41 11.10 11.15 6.28
N PHE A 42 10.04 10.61 5.66
CA PHE A 42 8.71 11.24 5.67
C PHE A 42 7.52 10.27 5.85
N ARG A 43 7.73 8.95 5.78
CA ARG A 43 6.70 7.92 5.95
C ARG A 43 6.88 7.05 7.18
N LYS A 44 7.83 7.39 8.05
CA LYS A 44 8.07 6.69 9.32
C LYS A 44 7.03 7.12 10.36
N ASP A 45 6.34 6.15 10.95
CA ASP A 45 5.39 6.40 12.04
C ASP A 45 6.08 6.48 13.41
N ARG A 46 5.29 6.74 14.47
CA ARG A 46 5.79 6.85 15.84
C ARG A 46 6.39 5.54 16.40
N SER A 47 6.06 4.40 15.79
CA SER A 47 6.62 3.09 16.14
C SER A 47 7.88 2.74 15.34
N GLY A 48 8.32 3.63 14.45
CA GLY A 48 9.50 3.45 13.61
C GLY A 48 9.24 2.67 12.32
N LYS A 49 7.99 2.25 12.05
CA LYS A 49 7.63 1.54 10.82
C LYS A 49 7.51 2.53 9.65
N ILE A 50 8.07 2.15 8.51
CA ILE A 50 8.01 2.94 7.27
C ILE A 50 6.80 2.46 6.48
N ASN A 51 5.76 3.30 6.36
CA ASN A 51 4.47 2.89 5.77
C ASN A 51 4.27 3.46 4.37
N PHE A 52 4.05 2.59 3.38
CA PHE A 52 3.75 2.98 2.01
C PHE A 52 2.70 2.04 1.40
N GLY A 53 1.53 2.60 1.12
CA GLY A 53 0.32 1.87 0.71
C GLY A 53 -0.66 1.61 1.86
N MET A 54 -1.81 1.03 1.51
CA MET A 54 -2.90 0.68 2.43
C MET A 54 -3.37 -0.74 2.12
N ASN A 55 -3.52 -1.56 3.14
CA ASN A 55 -4.14 -2.88 3.02
C ASN A 55 -5.67 -2.72 2.97
N LEU A 56 -6.29 -3.44 2.05
CA LEU A 56 -7.74 -3.41 1.82
C LEU A 56 -8.28 -4.84 1.87
N ILE A 57 -9.48 -5.00 2.43
CA ILE A 57 -10.18 -6.29 2.49
C ILE A 57 -11.44 -6.19 1.63
N PRO A 58 -11.61 -7.03 0.58
CA PRO A 58 -12.84 -7.07 -0.19
C PRO A 58 -13.98 -7.61 0.69
N VAL A 59 -15.16 -7.01 0.61
CA VAL A 59 -16.36 -7.49 1.34
C VAL A 59 -17.34 -8.25 0.46
N ASN A 60 -17.13 -8.23 -0.85
CA ASN A 60 -17.86 -9.00 -1.84
C ASN A 60 -16.92 -9.47 -2.95
N GLU A 61 -17.38 -10.46 -3.72
CA GLU A 61 -16.72 -10.88 -4.95
C GLU A 61 -17.14 -9.98 -6.12
N GLY A 62 -16.30 -9.94 -7.14
CA GLY A 62 -16.53 -9.18 -8.37
C GLY A 62 -15.26 -9.05 -9.19
N ARG A 63 -15.36 -8.39 -10.35
CA ARG A 63 -14.22 -8.20 -11.25
C ARG A 63 -13.65 -6.78 -11.13
N LEU A 64 -12.33 -6.69 -11.15
CA LEU A 64 -11.61 -5.42 -11.26
C LEU A 64 -10.92 -5.31 -12.61
N GLU A 65 -11.01 -4.13 -13.21
CA GLU A 65 -10.32 -3.79 -14.46
C GLU A 65 -9.70 -2.39 -14.39
N VAL A 66 -8.66 -2.18 -15.19
CA VAL A 66 -8.03 -0.86 -15.33
C VAL A 66 -9.06 0.13 -15.89
N GLY A 67 -9.15 1.30 -15.28
CA GLY A 67 -10.09 2.36 -15.68
C GLY A 67 -11.38 2.39 -14.86
N MET A 68 -11.64 1.41 -14.00
CA MET A 68 -12.77 1.48 -13.06
C MET A 68 -12.63 2.64 -12.08
N SER A 69 -13.75 3.33 -11.83
CA SER A 69 -13.79 4.46 -10.90
C SER A 69 -13.60 4.01 -9.46
N VAL A 70 -12.93 4.84 -8.67
CA VAL A 70 -12.80 4.67 -7.21
C VAL A 70 -13.75 5.64 -6.50
N GLU A 71 -14.63 5.10 -5.66
CA GLU A 71 -15.61 5.86 -4.90
C GLU A 71 -15.32 5.76 -3.39
N VAL A 72 -15.37 6.90 -2.69
CA VAL A 72 -15.26 6.94 -1.22
C VAL A 72 -16.65 6.80 -0.62
N LEU A 73 -16.97 5.58 -0.16
CA LEU A 73 -18.26 5.29 0.49
C LEU A 73 -18.37 5.87 1.90
N GLN A 74 -17.27 5.86 2.64
CA GLN A 74 -17.19 6.36 4.00
C GLN A 74 -15.78 6.87 4.25
N ALA A 75 -15.68 7.97 4.98
CA ALA A 75 -14.44 8.45 5.56
C ALA A 75 -14.63 8.50 7.08
N ASP A 76 -13.72 7.86 7.81
CA ASP A 76 -13.71 8.01 9.26
C ASP A 76 -13.39 9.45 9.58
N LYS A 77 -14.30 10.11 10.30
CA LYS A 77 -14.03 11.42 10.88
C LYS A 77 -12.99 11.21 11.98
N LYS A 78 -11.76 11.62 11.71
CA LYS A 78 -10.77 11.86 12.75
C LYS A 78 -11.18 13.03 13.62
#